data_AF-A0A1U8B7G3-F1
#
_entry.id   AF-A0A1U8B7G3-F1
#
_cell.length_a   1.000
_cell.length_b   1.000
_cell.length_c   1.000
_cell.angle_alpha   90.00
_cell.angle_beta   90.00
_cell.angle_gamma   90.00
#
_symmetry.space_group_name_H-M   'P 1'
#
loop_
_entity.id
_entity.type
_entity.pdbx_description
1 polymer ?
#
loop_
_entity_poly.entity_id
_entity_poly.type
_entity_poly.pdbx_seq_one_letter_code
_entity_poly.pdbx_strand_id
1 'polypeptide(L)'
;MEEENTALLELNSKAFHIFSDFMTRITQLEELVSLGSKLLCGLQESLELLRRPPVNKKSEVVDAIIKANETMRLKAYLEAGCITANDGVQSIRKLHECKRGLHDHLNKDQAKSLLNELESLIGNIVDVVQAANEIVPDFGKHSRDELVHQATSFEKGELESHDIHKPEVSDYAATMGIVYSMVKQDYTMQEKIISSLSLNSSSGELESYTLMWSLRPFINEDIMHQAWRFIPQL
;
A
#
# COMPACT_ATOMS: atom_id res chain seq x y z
N MET A 1 -11.16 4.37 44.23
CA MET A 1 -10.41 3.13 43.93
C MET A 1 -11.23 2.10 43.15
N GLU A 2 -12.30 1.48 43.67
CA GLU A 2 -13.06 0.47 42.87
C GLU A 2 -13.81 1.07 41.66
N GLU A 3 -14.45 2.23 41.82
CA GLU A 3 -15.14 2.92 40.71
C GLU A 3 -14.16 3.45 39.65
N GLU A 4 -13.01 4.01 40.05
CA GLU A 4 -11.95 4.48 39.14
C GLU A 4 -11.36 3.33 38.32
N ASN A 5 -11.13 2.18 38.95
CA ASN A 5 -10.57 1.00 38.28
C ASN A 5 -11.58 0.39 37.29
N THR A 6 -12.87 0.46 37.61
CA THR A 6 -13.96 0.03 36.71
C THR A 6 -14.07 0.95 35.50
N ALA A 7 -14.03 2.28 35.70
CA ALA A 7 -14.08 3.26 34.62
C ALA A 7 -12.86 3.14 33.67
N LEU A 8 -11.67 2.88 34.20
CA LEU A 8 -10.47 2.67 33.39
C LEU A 8 -10.55 1.40 32.54
N LEU A 9 -11.13 0.32 33.06
CA LEU A 9 -11.39 -0.91 32.30
C LEU A 9 -12.38 -0.68 31.16
N GLU A 10 -13.44 0.11 31.39
CA GLU A 10 -14.41 0.50 30.35
C GLU A 10 -13.75 1.32 29.24
N LEU A 11 -12.92 2.31 29.59
CA LEU A 11 -12.16 3.10 28.62
C LEU A 11 -11.18 2.22 27.82
N ASN A 12 -10.50 1.27 28.47
CA ASN A 12 -9.61 0.35 27.78
C ASN A 12 -10.37 -0.59 26.82
N SER A 13 -11.57 -1.05 27.21
CA SER A 13 -12.44 -1.82 26.31
C SER A 13 -12.88 -0.99 25.10
N LYS A 14 -13.24 0.28 25.32
CA LYS A 14 -13.60 1.21 24.24
C LYS A 14 -12.41 1.47 23.30
N ALA A 15 -11.22 1.68 23.85
CA ALA A 15 -9.98 1.85 23.09
C ALA A 15 -9.70 0.63 22.21
N PHE A 16 -9.84 -0.58 22.76
CA PHE A 16 -9.68 -1.82 21.99
C PHE A 16 -10.66 -1.92 20.82
N HIS A 17 -11.95 -1.58 21.02
CA HIS A 17 -12.93 -1.61 19.92
C HIS A 17 -12.58 -0.61 18.82
N ILE A 18 -12.20 0.62 19.18
CA ILE A 18 -11.75 1.65 18.23
C ILE A 18 -10.51 1.15 17.47
N PHE A 19 -9.56 0.53 18.16
CA PHE A 19 -8.36 -0.04 17.56
C PHE A 19 -8.68 -1.18 16.59
N SER A 20 -9.58 -2.09 16.97
CA SER A 20 -10.03 -3.19 16.11
C SER A 20 -10.69 -2.69 14.83
N ASP A 21 -11.56 -1.67 14.93
CA ASP A 21 -12.18 -1.04 13.76
C ASP A 21 -11.13 -0.37 12.87
N PHE A 22 -10.16 0.31 13.48
CA PHE A 22 -9.02 0.92 12.78
C PHE A 22 -8.23 -0.12 12.00
N MET A 23 -7.81 -1.22 12.62
CA MET A 23 -7.07 -2.30 11.95
C MET A 23 -7.89 -2.98 10.85
N THR A 24 -9.21 -3.04 10.99
CA THR A 24 -10.10 -3.51 9.91
C THR A 24 -10.03 -2.59 8.68
N ARG A 25 -10.02 -1.27 8.88
CA ARG A 25 -9.85 -0.30 7.78
C ARG A 25 -8.47 -0.36 7.15
N ILE A 26 -7.44 -0.62 7.95
CA ILE A 26 -6.08 -0.88 7.44
C ILE A 26 -6.09 -2.07 6.49
N THR A 27 -6.73 -3.19 6.85
CA THR A 27 -6.87 -4.36 5.96
C THR A 27 -7.53 -4.01 4.62
N GLN A 28 -8.61 -3.23 4.67
CA GLN A 28 -9.31 -2.80 3.45
C GLN A 28 -8.43 -1.91 2.56
N LEU A 29 -7.58 -1.06 3.15
CA LEU A 29 -6.59 -0.30 2.38
C LEU A 29 -5.53 -1.22 1.77
N GLU A 30 -5.02 -2.21 2.50
CA GLU A 30 -4.06 -3.20 1.96
C GLU A 30 -4.59 -3.95 0.74
N GLU A 31 -5.88 -4.32 0.74
CA GLU A 31 -6.55 -4.91 -0.41
C GLU A 31 -6.55 -3.96 -1.63
N LEU A 32 -6.80 -2.67 -1.40
CA LEU A 32 -6.75 -1.65 -2.45
C LEU A 32 -5.33 -1.43 -2.96
N VAL A 33 -4.31 -1.46 -2.09
CA VAL A 33 -2.89 -1.36 -2.49
C VAL A 33 -2.50 -2.53 -3.39
N SER A 34 -2.90 -3.75 -3.01
CA SER A 34 -2.67 -4.95 -3.82
C SER A 34 -3.37 -4.87 -5.18
N LEU A 35 -4.61 -4.38 -5.22
CA LEU A 35 -5.34 -4.17 -6.47
C LEU A 35 -4.65 -3.11 -7.34
N GLY A 36 -4.25 -1.98 -6.76
CA GLY A 36 -3.51 -0.92 -7.44
C GLY A 36 -2.22 -1.41 -8.07
N SER A 37 -1.44 -2.23 -7.35
CA SER A 37 -0.21 -2.85 -7.85
C SER A 37 -0.49 -3.72 -9.08
N LYS A 38 -1.50 -4.59 -9.04
CA LYS A 38 -1.89 -5.45 -10.18
C LYS A 38 -2.28 -4.64 -11.41
N LEU A 39 -3.03 -3.55 -11.21
CA LEU A 39 -3.44 -2.66 -12.30
C LEU A 39 -2.25 -1.92 -12.89
N LEU A 40 -1.31 -1.46 -12.06
CA LEU A 40 -0.09 -0.78 -12.50
C LEU A 40 0.81 -1.72 -13.30
N CYS A 41 1.05 -2.94 -12.82
CA CYS A 41 1.77 -3.98 -13.58
C CYS A 41 1.06 -4.29 -14.90
N GLY A 42 -0.26 -4.45 -14.88
CA GLY A 42 -1.04 -4.71 -16.09
C GLY A 42 -0.97 -3.58 -17.11
N LEU A 43 -0.91 -2.33 -16.67
CA LEU A 43 -0.68 -1.16 -17.51
C LEU A 43 0.72 -1.20 -18.13
N GLN A 44 1.75 -1.46 -17.32
CA GLN A 44 3.15 -1.56 -17.76
C GLN A 44 3.32 -2.64 -18.83
N GLU A 45 2.92 -3.88 -18.52
CA GLU A 45 3.03 -5.03 -19.44
C GLU A 45 2.37 -4.74 -20.79
N SER A 46 1.18 -4.12 -20.76
CA SER A 46 0.43 -3.84 -21.98
C SER A 46 1.05 -2.71 -22.80
N LEU A 47 1.61 -1.69 -22.15
CA LEU A 47 2.35 -0.61 -22.83
C LEU A 47 3.65 -1.16 -23.44
N GLU A 48 4.39 -1.98 -22.70
CA GLU A 48 5.63 -2.59 -23.17
C GLU A 48 5.39 -3.51 -24.37
N LEU A 49 4.31 -4.29 -24.34
CA LEU A 49 3.94 -5.11 -25.48
C LEU A 49 3.70 -4.24 -26.72
N LEU A 50 2.84 -3.21 -26.63
CA LEU A 50 2.53 -2.34 -27.77
C LEU A 50 3.71 -1.52 -28.29
N ARG A 51 4.75 -1.34 -27.47
CA ARG A 51 5.98 -0.60 -27.83
C ARG A 51 7.09 -1.49 -28.36
N ARG A 52 6.86 -2.79 -28.50
CA ARG A 52 7.89 -3.73 -28.92
C ARG A 52 8.44 -3.34 -30.29
N PRO A 53 9.76 -3.15 -30.43
CA PRO A 53 10.35 -2.72 -31.69
C PRO A 53 10.28 -3.85 -32.74
N PRO A 54 10.34 -3.51 -34.04
CA PRO A 54 10.47 -4.49 -35.11
C PRO A 54 11.68 -5.41 -34.90
N VAL A 55 11.60 -6.62 -35.44
CA VAL A 55 12.70 -7.59 -35.32
C VAL A 55 13.99 -7.06 -35.94
N ASN A 56 15.07 -7.10 -35.17
CA ASN A 56 16.40 -6.72 -35.61
C ASN A 56 16.96 -7.77 -36.60
N LYS A 57 17.22 -7.34 -37.85
CA LYS A 57 17.75 -8.18 -38.92
C LYS A 57 19.27 -8.11 -39.09
N LYS A 58 20.01 -7.54 -38.12
CA LYS A 58 21.48 -7.44 -38.18
C LYS A 58 22.20 -8.79 -38.07
N SER A 59 21.55 -9.80 -37.50
CA SER A 59 22.12 -11.15 -37.42
C SER A 59 21.92 -11.88 -38.75
N GLU A 60 23.01 -12.38 -39.33
CA GLU A 60 22.98 -13.15 -40.58
C GLU A 60 22.07 -14.38 -40.47
N VAL A 61 22.08 -15.05 -39.32
CA VAL A 61 21.22 -16.23 -39.06
C VAL A 61 19.75 -15.83 -39.03
N VAL A 62 19.40 -14.75 -38.33
CA VAL A 62 18.02 -14.27 -38.23
C VAL A 62 17.51 -13.82 -39.60
N ASP A 63 18.34 -13.09 -40.35
CA ASP A 63 18.00 -12.62 -41.69
C ASP A 63 17.81 -13.79 -42.67
N ALA A 64 18.68 -14.79 -42.64
CA ALA A 64 18.54 -16.01 -43.47
C ALA A 64 17.24 -16.77 -43.16
N ILE A 65 16.89 -16.93 -41.88
CA ILE A 65 15.63 -17.57 -41.46
C ILE A 65 14.42 -16.80 -41.97
N ILE A 66 14.42 -15.47 -41.83
CA ILE A 66 13.30 -14.62 -42.28
C ILE A 66 13.14 -14.72 -43.80
N LYS A 67 14.23 -14.66 -44.56
CA LYS A 67 14.23 -14.76 -46.03
C LYS A 67 13.74 -16.13 -46.51
N ALA A 68 14.16 -17.21 -45.84
CA ALA A 68 13.73 -18.56 -46.21
C ALA A 68 12.22 -18.81 -45.99
N ASN A 69 11.57 -18.04 -45.12
CA ASN A 69 10.16 -18.21 -44.73
C ASN A 69 9.28 -17.01 -45.10
N GLU A 70 9.74 -16.19 -46.06
CA GLU A 70 9.17 -14.88 -46.34
C GLU A 70 7.72 -14.97 -46.86
N THR A 71 6.78 -14.43 -46.08
CA THR A 71 5.37 -14.25 -46.50
C THR A 71 4.91 -12.83 -46.14
N MET A 72 3.90 -12.29 -46.83
CA MET A 72 3.32 -10.98 -46.47
C MET A 72 2.88 -10.94 -45.00
N ARG A 73 2.28 -12.05 -44.51
CA ARG A 73 1.87 -12.18 -43.11
C ARG A 73 3.05 -12.13 -42.15
N LEU A 74 4.14 -12.83 -42.45
CA LEU A 74 5.35 -12.83 -41.61
C LEU A 74 5.99 -11.44 -41.60
N LYS A 75 6.07 -10.74 -42.74
CA LYS A 75 6.60 -9.37 -42.81
C LYS A 75 5.84 -8.43 -41.88
N ALA A 76 4.51 -8.39 -42.01
CA ALA A 76 3.66 -7.55 -41.18
C ALA A 76 3.82 -7.87 -39.68
N TYR A 77 3.90 -9.16 -39.33
CA TYR A 77 4.11 -9.60 -37.95
C TYR A 77 5.47 -9.15 -37.37
N LEU A 78 6.55 -9.26 -38.16
CA LEU A 78 7.88 -8.84 -37.74
C LEU A 78 8.01 -7.31 -37.66
N GLU A 79 7.36 -6.58 -38.57
CA GLU A 79 7.26 -5.11 -38.58
C GLU A 79 6.46 -4.60 -37.37
N ALA A 80 5.42 -5.32 -36.96
CA ALA A 80 4.64 -5.04 -35.75
C ALA A 80 5.35 -5.46 -34.45
N GLY A 81 6.64 -5.82 -34.50
CA GLY A 81 7.39 -6.22 -33.31
C GLY A 81 7.01 -7.59 -32.74
N CYS A 82 6.57 -8.51 -33.59
CA CYS A 82 6.09 -9.85 -33.18
C CYS A 82 4.80 -9.82 -32.35
N ILE A 83 3.90 -8.89 -32.65
CA ILE A 83 2.58 -8.76 -32.01
C ILE A 83 1.51 -9.13 -33.05
N THR A 84 0.54 -9.97 -32.69
CA THR A 84 -0.61 -10.22 -33.57
C THR A 84 -1.66 -9.12 -33.42
N ALA A 85 -2.55 -8.97 -34.41
CA ALA A 85 -3.66 -8.01 -34.31
C ALA A 85 -4.55 -8.28 -33.08
N ASN A 86 -4.75 -9.55 -32.71
CA ASN A 86 -5.49 -9.92 -31.51
C ASN A 86 -4.75 -9.47 -30.25
N ASP A 87 -3.44 -9.72 -30.14
CA ASP A 87 -2.64 -9.29 -28.99
C ASP A 87 -2.69 -7.77 -28.81
N GLY A 88 -2.62 -7.03 -29.91
CA GLY A 88 -2.76 -5.57 -29.92
C GLY A 88 -4.12 -5.12 -29.37
N VAL A 89 -5.22 -5.70 -29.86
CA VAL A 89 -6.58 -5.40 -29.39
C VAL A 89 -6.74 -5.74 -27.90
N GLN A 90 -6.27 -6.90 -27.45
CA GLN A 90 -6.35 -7.30 -26.05
C GLN A 90 -5.51 -6.39 -25.15
N SER A 91 -4.32 -5.98 -25.60
CA SER A 91 -3.46 -5.06 -24.85
C SER A 91 -4.09 -3.68 -24.72
N ILE A 92 -4.70 -3.15 -25.78
CA ILE A 92 -5.44 -1.88 -25.72
C ILE A 92 -6.63 -1.98 -24.75
N ARG A 93 -7.36 -3.10 -24.76
CA ARG A 93 -8.44 -3.34 -23.80
C ARG A 93 -7.91 -3.36 -22.37
N LYS A 94 -6.86 -4.15 -22.09
CA LYS A 94 -6.24 -4.24 -20.77
C LYS A 94 -5.69 -2.89 -20.31
N LEU A 95 -5.08 -2.09 -21.19
CA LEU A 95 -4.66 -0.72 -20.88
C LEU A 95 -5.83 0.16 -20.42
N HIS A 96 -6.95 0.09 -21.15
CA HIS A 96 -8.12 0.87 -20.82
C HIS A 96 -8.71 0.44 -19.46
N GLU A 97 -8.80 -0.86 -19.21
CA GLU A 97 -9.26 -1.43 -17.94
C GLU A 97 -8.35 -1.05 -16.78
N CYS A 98 -7.03 -1.19 -16.94
CA CYS A 98 -6.04 -0.83 -15.93
C CYS A 98 -6.08 0.66 -15.62
N LYS A 99 -6.11 1.52 -16.66
CA LYS A 99 -6.20 2.97 -16.48
C LYS A 99 -7.49 3.38 -15.76
N ARG A 100 -8.62 2.77 -16.14
CA ARG A 100 -9.90 3.02 -15.46
C ARG A 100 -9.82 2.55 -14.01
N GLY A 101 -9.36 1.34 -13.74
CA GLY A 101 -9.22 0.80 -12.39
C GLY A 101 -8.29 1.63 -11.50
N LEU A 102 -7.17 2.13 -12.04
CA LEU A 102 -6.28 3.04 -11.31
C LEU A 102 -6.93 4.39 -11.04
N HIS A 103 -7.74 4.89 -11.99
CA HIS A 103 -8.52 6.10 -11.76
C HIS A 103 -9.64 5.88 -10.74
N ASP A 104 -10.27 4.71 -10.72
CA ASP A 104 -11.29 4.34 -9.72
C ASP A 104 -10.67 4.12 -8.34
N HIS A 105 -9.44 3.58 -8.28
CA HIS A 105 -8.63 3.52 -7.07
C HIS A 105 -8.32 4.92 -6.51
N LEU A 106 -8.05 5.90 -7.39
CA LEU A 106 -7.93 7.32 -7.02
C LEU A 106 -9.27 8.01 -6.75
N ASN A 107 -10.36 7.52 -7.33
CA ASN A 107 -11.64 8.18 -7.19
C ASN A 107 -11.95 8.22 -5.71
N LYS A 108 -12.23 9.44 -5.27
CA LYS A 108 -12.16 9.95 -3.90
C LYS A 108 -13.09 9.23 -2.91
N ASP A 109 -13.82 8.22 -3.35
CA ASP A 109 -14.94 7.65 -2.63
C ASP A 109 -14.57 6.37 -1.88
N GLN A 110 -13.50 5.64 -2.26
CA GLN A 110 -13.12 4.41 -1.55
C GLN A 110 -11.83 4.55 -0.73
N ALA A 111 -10.66 4.74 -1.34
CA ALA A 111 -9.41 4.84 -0.57
C ALA A 111 -9.41 6.09 0.34
N LYS A 112 -9.92 7.22 -0.18
CA LYS A 112 -10.00 8.46 0.58
C LYS A 112 -11.12 8.45 1.63
N SER A 113 -12.23 7.74 1.42
CA SER A 113 -13.22 7.56 2.50
C SER A 113 -12.65 6.72 3.64
N LEU A 114 -11.93 5.64 3.34
CA LEU A 114 -11.21 4.85 4.33
C LEU A 114 -10.19 5.70 5.11
N LEU A 115 -9.45 6.59 4.45
CA LEU A 115 -8.54 7.51 5.15
C LEU A 115 -9.27 8.49 6.06
N ASN A 116 -10.42 9.01 5.64
CA ASN A 116 -11.24 9.88 6.49
C ASN A 116 -11.82 9.10 7.69
N GLU A 117 -12.22 7.85 7.49
CA GLU A 117 -12.68 6.97 8.57
C GLU A 117 -11.55 6.68 9.58
N LEU A 118 -10.33 6.40 9.09
CA LEU A 118 -9.15 6.27 9.95
C LEU A 118 -8.88 7.56 10.74
N GLU A 119 -8.96 8.72 10.10
CA GLU A 119 -8.78 10.01 10.77
C GLU A 119 -9.86 10.26 11.84
N SER A 120 -11.11 9.87 11.58
CA SER A 120 -12.17 9.92 12.59
C SER A 120 -11.89 8.98 13.76
N LEU A 121 -11.36 7.77 13.52
CA LEU A 121 -11.00 6.82 14.57
C LEU A 121 -9.82 7.34 15.41
N ILE A 122 -8.87 8.05 14.79
CA ILE A 122 -7.81 8.77 15.50
C ILE A 122 -8.41 9.86 16.41
N GLY A 123 -9.40 10.61 15.94
CA GLY A 123 -10.13 11.56 16.80
C GLY A 123 -10.78 10.88 18.00
N ASN A 124 -11.50 9.78 17.75
CA ASN A 124 -12.19 9.03 18.80
C ASN A 124 -11.23 8.47 19.87
N ILE A 125 -10.05 7.97 19.48
CA ILE A 125 -9.08 7.44 20.47
C ILE A 125 -8.45 8.58 21.29
N VAL A 126 -8.23 9.76 20.70
CA VAL A 126 -7.76 10.95 21.42
C VAL A 126 -8.76 11.36 22.51
N ASP A 127 -10.05 11.33 22.23
CA ASP A 127 -11.09 11.60 23.23
C ASP A 127 -11.05 10.59 24.39
N VAL A 128 -10.77 9.31 24.10
CA VAL A 128 -10.64 8.26 25.12
C VAL A 128 -9.39 8.46 25.97
N VAL A 129 -8.25 8.83 25.35
CA VAL A 129 -7.01 9.18 26.08
C VAL A 129 -7.25 10.37 27.01
N GLN A 130 -7.96 11.40 26.54
CA GLN A 130 -8.28 12.58 27.33
C GLN A 130 -9.14 12.22 28.54
N ALA A 131 -10.17 11.40 28.35
CA ALA A 131 -11.01 10.91 29.44
C ALA A 131 -10.21 10.06 30.45
N ALA A 132 -9.26 9.24 30.00
CA ALA A 132 -8.41 8.45 30.89
C ALA A 132 -7.48 9.35 31.74
N ASN A 133 -6.92 10.40 31.14
CA ASN A 133 -6.07 11.38 31.84
C ASN A 133 -6.82 12.18 32.92
N GLU A 134 -8.13 12.37 32.77
CA GLU A 134 -8.97 13.02 33.77
C GLU A 134 -9.19 12.15 35.02
N ILE A 135 -9.17 10.82 34.86
CA ILE A 135 -9.30 9.86 35.96
C ILE A 135 -7.95 9.65 36.67
N VAL A 136 -6.88 9.48 35.89
CA VAL A 136 -5.51 9.30 36.42
C VAL A 136 -4.58 10.34 35.78
N PRO A 137 -4.19 11.39 36.52
CA PRO A 137 -3.22 12.35 36.03
C PRO A 137 -1.87 11.67 35.74
N ASP A 138 -1.28 11.95 34.58
CA ASP A 138 -0.02 11.38 34.08
C ASP A 138 -0.10 9.98 33.43
N PHE A 139 -1.30 9.52 33.06
CA PHE A 139 -1.50 8.28 32.30
C PHE A 139 -0.76 8.33 30.94
N GLY A 140 0.17 7.41 30.70
CA GLY A 140 0.79 7.21 29.38
C GLY A 140 2.09 7.96 29.06
N LYS A 141 2.78 8.60 30.03
CA LYS A 141 4.12 9.18 29.76
C LYS A 141 5.21 8.16 29.47
N HIS A 142 5.10 6.94 30.01
CA HIS A 142 6.16 5.93 29.90
C HIS A 142 6.23 5.24 28.52
N SER A 143 5.09 5.07 27.82
CA SER A 143 5.03 4.35 26.54
C SER A 143 5.50 5.18 25.33
N ARG A 144 5.45 6.52 25.43
CA ARG A 144 5.75 7.43 24.32
C ARG A 144 7.23 7.45 23.92
N ASP A 145 8.16 7.35 24.88
CA ASP A 145 9.59 7.43 24.59
C ASP A 145 10.12 6.16 23.91
N GLU A 146 9.70 4.97 24.34
CA GLU A 146 10.19 3.70 23.78
C GLU A 146 9.79 3.48 22.31
N LEU A 147 8.54 3.80 21.93
CA LEU A 147 8.06 3.64 20.55
C LEU A 147 8.62 4.71 19.59
N VAL A 148 8.82 5.95 20.07
CA VAL A 148 9.42 7.02 19.25
C VAL A 148 10.90 6.74 18.97
N HIS A 149 11.63 6.14 19.92
CA HIS A 149 13.01 5.69 19.72
C HIS A 149 13.11 4.54 18.71
N GLN A 150 12.15 3.61 18.66
CA GLN A 150 12.08 2.58 17.62
C GLN A 150 11.73 3.14 16.23
N ALA A 151 10.83 4.13 16.16
CA ALA A 151 10.46 4.76 14.89
C ALA A 151 11.59 5.62 14.26
N THR A 152 12.59 6.02 15.05
CA THR A 152 13.71 6.88 14.60
C THR A 152 15.06 6.16 14.46
N SER A 153 15.20 4.93 14.95
CA SER A 153 16.43 4.15 14.85
C SER A 153 16.34 3.12 13.71
N PHE A 154 17.11 3.35 12.65
CA PHE A 154 17.21 2.47 11.47
C PHE A 154 18.23 1.32 11.65
N GLU A 155 18.62 0.98 12.88
CA GLU A 155 19.64 -0.05 13.13
C GLU A 155 19.10 -1.24 13.91
N LYS A 156 19.28 -2.40 13.28
CA LYS A 156 18.97 -3.76 13.71
C LYS A 156 19.54 -4.05 15.11
N GLY A 157 18.67 -4.02 16.12
CA GLY A 157 18.94 -4.48 17.48
C GLY A 157 18.03 -5.65 17.85
N GLU A 158 18.60 -6.68 18.47
CA GLU A 158 17.96 -7.96 18.80
C GLU A 158 16.70 -7.79 19.65
N LEU A 159 15.65 -8.50 19.26
CA LEU A 159 14.33 -8.48 19.89
C LEU A 159 14.37 -9.24 21.23
N GLU A 160 14.58 -8.53 22.34
CA GLU A 160 14.31 -9.09 23.66
C GLU A 160 12.81 -9.40 23.79
N SER A 161 12.50 -10.61 24.29
CA SER A 161 11.14 -11.08 24.47
C SER A 161 10.45 -10.30 25.59
N HIS A 162 9.78 -9.20 25.23
CA HIS A 162 8.90 -8.52 26.15
C HIS A 162 7.65 -9.38 26.40
N ASP A 163 7.38 -9.60 27.68
CA ASP A 163 6.16 -10.19 28.23
C ASP A 163 4.92 -9.62 27.55
N ILE A 164 3.88 -10.43 27.39
CA ILE A 164 2.59 -10.00 26.80
C ILE A 164 1.90 -9.05 27.79
N HIS A 165 2.32 -7.79 27.81
CA HIS A 165 1.60 -6.74 28.50
C HIS A 165 0.27 -6.54 27.77
N LYS A 166 -0.84 -6.56 28.50
CA LYS A 166 -2.15 -6.23 27.92
C LYS A 166 -2.09 -4.76 27.47
N PRO A 167 -2.35 -4.43 26.21
CA PRO A 167 -2.22 -3.05 25.75
C PRO A 167 -3.18 -2.13 26.50
N GLU A 168 -2.69 -0.96 26.87
CA GLU A 168 -3.47 0.11 27.49
C GLU A 168 -3.93 1.14 26.46
N VAL A 169 -4.81 2.04 26.88
CA VAL A 169 -5.34 3.13 26.05
C VAL A 169 -4.23 3.93 25.35
N SER A 170 -3.12 4.17 26.05
CA SER A 170 -1.97 4.92 25.50
C SER A 170 -1.22 4.15 24.40
N ASP A 171 -1.09 2.82 24.53
CA ASP A 171 -0.44 1.97 23.54
C ASP A 171 -1.25 1.91 22.25
N TYR A 172 -2.58 1.79 22.35
CA TYR A 172 -3.48 1.84 21.20
C TYR A 172 -3.36 3.18 20.47
N ALA A 173 -3.43 4.29 21.20
CA ALA A 173 -3.37 5.63 20.63
C ALA A 173 -2.03 5.89 19.92
N ALA A 174 -0.91 5.54 20.56
CA ALA A 174 0.42 5.69 19.99
C ALA A 174 0.57 4.86 18.70
N THR A 175 0.16 3.60 18.74
CA THR A 175 0.22 2.67 17.60
C THR A 175 -0.64 3.15 16.44
N MET A 176 -1.90 3.54 16.70
CA MET A 176 -2.80 4.09 15.67
C MET A 176 -2.22 5.34 15.02
N GLY A 177 -1.66 6.26 15.81
CA GLY A 177 -1.05 7.49 15.30
C GLY A 177 0.12 7.23 14.35
N ILE A 178 1.01 6.30 14.71
CA ILE A 178 2.15 5.91 13.88
C ILE A 178 1.66 5.23 12.60
N VAL A 179 0.79 4.22 12.71
CA VAL A 179 0.25 3.48 11.57
C VAL A 179 -0.49 4.41 10.60
N TYR A 180 -1.35 5.30 11.10
CA TYR A 180 -2.05 6.27 10.28
C TYR A 180 -1.09 7.19 9.52
N SER A 181 -0.03 7.68 10.17
CA SER A 181 0.98 8.52 9.52
C SER A 181 1.67 7.79 8.37
N MET A 182 2.10 6.53 8.60
CA MET A 182 2.73 5.68 7.57
C MET A 182 1.80 5.49 6.36
N VAL A 183 0.57 5.04 6.61
CA VAL A 183 -0.43 4.74 5.57
C VAL A 183 -0.84 5.99 4.80
N LYS A 184 -0.96 7.15 5.47
CA LYS A 184 -1.27 8.43 4.80
C LYS A 184 -0.15 8.86 3.84
N GLN A 185 1.11 8.65 4.22
CA GLN A 185 2.25 8.94 3.35
C GLN A 185 2.31 7.97 2.15
N ASP A 186 2.09 6.67 2.40
CA ASP A 186 2.01 5.64 1.35
C ASP A 186 0.91 5.95 0.33
N TYR A 187 -0.29 6.30 0.80
CA TYR A 187 -1.38 6.74 -0.06
C TYR A 187 -1.03 8.01 -0.86
N THR A 188 -0.40 8.99 -0.23
CA THR A 188 0.03 10.23 -0.93
C THR A 188 1.03 9.93 -2.05
N MET A 189 1.91 8.95 -1.85
CA MET A 189 2.82 8.46 -2.90
C MET A 189 2.05 7.79 -4.03
N GLN A 190 1.10 6.91 -3.70
CA GLN A 190 0.23 6.23 -4.67
C GLN A 190 -0.57 7.24 -5.52
N GLU A 191 -1.12 8.28 -4.89
CA GLU A 191 -1.80 9.38 -5.59
C GLU A 191 -0.90 10.09 -6.61
N LYS A 192 0.34 10.38 -6.22
CA LYS A 192 1.33 11.01 -7.11
C LYS A 192 1.72 10.12 -8.27
N ILE A 193 1.95 8.82 -8.00
CA ILE A 193 2.24 7.83 -9.04
C ILE A 193 1.11 7.84 -10.05
N ILE A 194 -0.14 7.60 -9.64
CA ILE A 194 -1.24 7.50 -10.60
C ILE A 194 -1.49 8.82 -11.34
N SER A 195 -1.35 9.96 -10.66
CA SER A 195 -1.48 11.28 -11.30
C SER A 195 -0.41 11.54 -12.37
N SER A 196 0.76 10.92 -12.24
CA SER A 196 1.86 11.03 -13.20
C SER A 196 1.78 10.02 -14.36
N LEU A 197 0.92 8.99 -14.25
CA LEU A 197 0.81 7.95 -15.27
C LEU A 197 0.24 8.51 -16.57
N SER A 198 0.92 8.22 -17.66
CA SER A 198 0.49 8.57 -19.00
C SER A 198 0.74 7.43 -19.98
N LEU A 199 0.02 7.43 -21.11
CA LEU A 199 0.31 6.49 -22.20
C LEU A 199 1.69 6.73 -22.85
N ASN A 200 2.34 7.84 -22.52
CA ASN A 200 3.66 8.22 -22.99
C ASN A 200 4.76 7.97 -21.94
N SER A 201 4.41 7.51 -20.72
CA SER A 201 5.38 7.21 -19.67
C SER A 201 6.38 6.18 -20.18
N SER A 202 7.67 6.45 -20.06
CA SER A 202 8.74 5.57 -20.49
C SER A 202 8.75 4.26 -19.71
N SER A 203 9.39 3.22 -20.25
CA SER A 203 9.53 1.92 -19.56
C SER A 203 10.26 2.10 -18.21
N GLY A 204 11.34 2.88 -18.16
CA GLY A 204 12.05 3.16 -16.91
C GLY A 204 11.22 3.92 -15.86
N GLU A 205 10.34 4.85 -16.28
CA GLU A 205 9.40 5.50 -15.36
C GLU A 205 8.38 4.51 -14.79
N LEU A 206 7.81 3.66 -15.64
CA LEU A 206 6.83 2.64 -15.23
C LEU A 206 7.45 1.62 -14.29
N GLU A 207 8.66 1.14 -14.58
CA GLU A 207 9.43 0.26 -13.69
C GLU A 207 9.67 0.92 -12.33
N SER A 208 10.03 2.20 -12.32
CA SER A 208 10.25 2.96 -11.08
C SER A 208 8.97 3.09 -10.28
N TYR A 209 7.84 3.40 -10.93
CA TYR A 209 6.53 3.48 -10.28
C TYR A 209 6.09 2.14 -9.71
N THR A 210 6.20 1.06 -10.48
CA THR A 210 5.88 -0.31 -10.04
C THR A 210 6.75 -0.69 -8.84
N LEU A 211 8.05 -0.40 -8.90
CA LEU A 211 8.97 -0.70 -7.80
C LEU A 211 8.61 0.07 -6.52
N MET A 212 8.38 1.38 -6.61
CA MET A 212 7.99 2.18 -5.45
C MET A 212 6.67 1.70 -4.84
N TRP A 213 5.69 1.34 -5.67
CA TRP A 213 4.41 0.78 -5.23
C TRP A 213 4.58 -0.54 -4.49
N SER A 214 5.45 -1.43 -4.98
CA SER A 214 5.71 -2.74 -4.37
C SER A 214 6.54 -2.66 -3.10
N LEU A 215 7.53 -1.75 -3.04
CA LEU A 215 8.43 -1.62 -1.89
C LEU A 215 7.81 -0.86 -0.72
N ARG A 216 6.80 -0.02 -0.96
CA ARG A 216 6.08 0.74 0.08
C ARG A 216 7.02 1.43 1.08
N PRO A 217 7.88 2.35 0.64
CA PRO A 217 8.98 2.89 1.45
C PRO A 217 8.55 3.64 2.72
N PHE A 218 7.27 3.99 2.84
CA PHE A 218 6.71 4.67 4.02
C PHE A 218 6.11 3.71 5.06
N ILE A 219 6.01 2.43 4.73
CA ILE A 219 5.46 1.40 5.61
C ILE A 219 6.61 0.67 6.29
N ASN A 220 6.60 0.68 7.62
CA ASN A 220 7.47 -0.17 8.42
C ASN A 220 6.70 -1.44 8.80
N GLU A 221 7.09 -2.57 8.21
CA GLU A 221 6.45 -3.87 8.44
C GLU A 221 6.57 -4.34 9.90
N ASP A 222 7.64 -4.00 10.61
CA ASP A 222 7.81 -4.38 12.02
C ASP A 222 6.76 -3.68 12.90
N ILE A 223 6.50 -2.39 12.63
CA ILE A 223 5.46 -1.62 13.32
C ILE A 223 4.07 -2.17 12.98
N MET A 224 3.83 -2.51 11.72
CA MET A 224 2.56 -3.14 11.30
C MET A 224 2.36 -4.48 12.02
N HIS A 225 3.38 -5.33 12.06
CA HIS A 225 3.35 -6.60 12.78
C HIS A 225 3.11 -6.41 14.29
N GLN A 226 3.73 -5.40 14.91
CA GLN A 226 3.49 -5.06 16.30
C GLN A 226 2.04 -4.62 16.53
N ALA A 227 1.48 -3.78 15.67
CA ALA A 227 0.08 -3.37 15.74
C ALA A 227 -0.87 -4.56 15.67
N TRP A 228 -0.59 -5.53 14.80
CA TRP A 228 -1.39 -6.76 14.68
C TRP A 228 -1.34 -7.65 15.92
N ARG A 229 -0.29 -7.59 16.74
CA ARG A 229 -0.22 -8.35 18.00
C ARG A 229 -1.24 -7.90 19.04
N PHE A 230 -1.80 -6.69 18.90
CA PHE A 230 -2.84 -6.19 19.80
C PHE A 230 -4.22 -6.76 19.47
N ILE A 231 -4.39 -7.36 18.29
CA ILE A 231 -5.61 -8.07 17.89
C ILE A 231 -5.46 -9.54 18.30
N PRO A 232 -6.35 -10.09 19.15
CA PRO A 232 -6.33 -11.51 19.48
C PRO A 232 -6.51 -12.34 18.21
N GLN A 233 -5.55 -13.23 17.93
CA GLN A 233 -5.70 -14.23 16.87
C GLN A 233 -6.66 -15.31 17.38
N LEU A 234 -7.76 -15.53 16.67
CA LEU A 234 -8.70 -16.64 16.90
C LEU A 234 -8.04 -17.98 16.59
#